data_AF-A0A1V4DHT8-F1
#
_entry.id   AF-A0A1V4DHT8-F1
#
_cell.length_a   1.000
_cell.length_b   1.000
_cell.length_c   1.000
_cell.angle_alpha   90.00
_cell.angle_beta   90.00
_cell.angle_gamma   90.00
#
_symmetry.space_group_name_H-M   'P 1'
#
loop_
_entity.id
_entity.type
_entity.pdbx_description
1 polymer ?
#
loop_
_entity_poly.entity_id
_entity_poly.type
_entity_poly.pdbx_seq_one_letter_code
_entity_poly.pdbx_strand_id
1 'polypeptide(L)'
;MLKDYVRKYQLTICCLLVLFSFSIEMLKVEASSYDIHIIKLGLRDTTKLPNDFISNGIKVDEVKDADGNVLNGVSSISYTITRMALKTSDLDPTKLDSYEIVTGKEAFTQTVTTNQDGEAQVTGLPKGVYQVSELPNKLLSHVMEPVLISLPLESKHGLLSEVYVYPKSSLASNTPDEPELPNKLPQTSGNIGKTSQFYWMIGLIGGMGFLGVRQFKKLS
;
A
#
# COMPACT_ATOMS: atom_id res chain seq x y z
N MET A 1 -32.87 61.97 -40.85
CA MET A 1 -31.47 61.69 -41.26
C MET A 1 -30.59 61.19 -40.12
N LEU A 2 -30.25 61.98 -39.09
CA LEU A 2 -29.37 61.50 -38.00
C LEU A 2 -30.01 60.38 -37.16
N LYS A 3 -31.33 60.46 -36.94
CA LYS A 3 -32.11 59.49 -36.15
C LYS A 3 -32.25 58.12 -36.82
N ASP A 4 -32.28 58.10 -38.15
CA ASP A 4 -32.42 56.88 -38.96
C ASP A 4 -31.09 56.13 -39.07
N TYR A 5 -29.96 56.86 -39.04
CA TYR A 5 -28.61 56.31 -39.04
C TYR A 5 -28.30 55.56 -37.74
N VAL A 6 -28.63 56.15 -36.58
CA VAL A 6 -28.44 55.53 -35.26
C VAL A 6 -29.30 54.27 -35.11
N ARG A 7 -30.53 54.28 -35.61
CA ARG A 7 -31.44 53.12 -35.55
C ARG A 7 -30.96 51.94 -36.39
N LYS A 8 -30.35 52.19 -37.56
CA LYS A 8 -29.71 51.14 -38.37
C LYS A 8 -28.49 50.55 -37.67
N TYR A 9 -27.61 51.36 -37.11
CA TYR A 9 -26.41 50.88 -36.39
C TYR A 9 -26.75 50.07 -35.14
N GLN A 10 -27.75 50.48 -34.36
CA GLN A 10 -28.21 49.74 -33.18
C GLN A 10 -28.75 48.35 -33.54
N LEU A 11 -29.49 48.24 -34.66
CA LEU A 11 -30.02 46.95 -35.13
C LEU A 11 -28.91 46.00 -35.60
N THR A 12 -27.88 46.52 -36.29
CA THR A 12 -26.73 45.71 -36.75
C THR A 12 -25.85 45.24 -35.61
N ILE A 13 -25.63 46.08 -34.58
CA ILE A 13 -24.85 45.74 -33.39
C ILE A 13 -25.56 44.68 -32.54
N CYS A 14 -26.90 44.78 -32.36
CA CYS A 14 -27.67 43.73 -31.70
C CYS A 14 -27.62 42.40 -32.47
N CYS A 15 -27.66 42.43 -33.81
CA CYS A 15 -27.57 41.20 -34.61
C CYS A 15 -26.19 40.54 -34.53
N LEU A 16 -25.11 41.32 -34.46
CA LEU A 16 -23.74 40.83 -34.25
C LEU A 16 -23.53 40.28 -32.83
N LEU A 17 -24.13 40.90 -31.81
CA LEU A 17 -24.09 40.41 -30.43
C LEU A 17 -24.88 39.10 -30.26
N VAL A 18 -26.05 38.97 -30.91
CA VAL A 18 -26.84 37.73 -30.87
C VAL A 18 -26.12 36.59 -31.62
N LEU A 19 -25.43 36.87 -32.73
CA LEU A 19 -24.60 35.88 -33.44
C LEU A 19 -23.32 35.50 -32.66
N PHE A 20 -22.77 36.43 -31.88
CA PHE A 20 -21.64 36.15 -30.99
C PHE A 20 -22.06 35.35 -29.75
N SER A 21 -23.26 35.57 -29.22
CA SER A 21 -23.83 34.79 -28.11
C SER A 21 -24.21 33.37 -28.53
N PHE A 22 -24.61 33.14 -29.78
CA PHE A 22 -24.97 31.79 -30.28
C PHE A 22 -23.76 30.92 -30.63
N SER A 23 -22.56 31.49 -30.70
CA SER A 23 -21.35 30.76 -31.11
C SER A 23 -20.53 30.17 -29.95
N ILE A 24 -20.96 30.34 -28.70
CA ILE A 24 -20.21 29.87 -27.52
C ILE A 24 -20.72 28.50 -27.01
N GLU A 25 -21.88 28.02 -27.46
CA GLU A 25 -22.47 26.76 -26.95
C GLU A 25 -21.94 25.48 -27.65
N MET A 26 -21.00 25.59 -28.59
CA MET A 26 -20.55 24.47 -29.45
C MET A 26 -19.14 23.93 -29.14
N LEU A 27 -18.66 24.06 -27.90
CA LEU A 27 -17.40 23.41 -27.50
C LEU A 27 -17.44 22.85 -26.08
N LYS A 28 -18.55 22.21 -25.70
CA LYS A 28 -18.47 21.16 -24.69
C LYS A 28 -17.98 19.90 -25.38
N VAL A 29 -16.67 19.82 -25.63
CA VAL A 29 -16.01 18.51 -25.75
C VAL A 29 -16.38 17.79 -24.46
N GLU A 30 -17.19 16.74 -24.56
CA GLU A 30 -17.24 15.74 -23.51
C GLU A 30 -15.86 15.11 -23.48
N ALA A 31 -14.93 15.77 -22.79
CA ALA A 31 -13.68 15.17 -22.39
C ALA A 31 -14.10 14.06 -21.44
N SER A 32 -14.25 12.84 -21.97
CA SER A 32 -14.46 11.65 -21.16
C SER A 32 -13.35 11.64 -20.11
N SER A 33 -13.75 11.87 -18.86
CA SER A 33 -12.87 11.91 -17.71
C SER A 33 -12.91 10.55 -17.04
N TYR A 34 -11.74 10.09 -16.61
CA TYR A 34 -11.55 8.79 -16.00
C TYR A 34 -10.95 8.94 -14.62
N ASP A 35 -11.28 7.99 -13.74
CA ASP A 35 -10.89 8.06 -12.34
C ASP A 35 -10.22 6.74 -11.92
N ILE A 36 -9.19 6.86 -11.10
CA ILE A 36 -8.51 5.71 -10.47
C ILE A 36 -8.70 5.84 -8.96
N HIS A 37 -9.34 4.83 -8.38
CA HIS A 37 -9.49 4.65 -6.93
C HIS A 37 -8.54 3.56 -6.45
N ILE A 38 -7.88 3.80 -5.33
CA ILE A 38 -6.97 2.87 -4.68
C ILE A 38 -7.55 2.57 -3.30
N ILE A 39 -7.85 1.30 -3.04
CA ILE A 39 -8.41 0.82 -1.78
C ILE A 39 -7.36 -0.04 -1.08
N LYS A 40 -6.65 0.55 -0.12
CA LYS A 40 -5.60 -0.12 0.62
C LYS A 40 -6.16 -0.86 1.82
N LEU A 41 -6.14 -2.18 1.76
CA LEU A 41 -6.59 -3.06 2.84
C LEU A 41 -5.46 -3.45 3.79
N GLY A 42 -5.83 -3.69 5.06
CA GLY A 42 -4.94 -4.15 6.12
C GLY A 42 -4.58 -5.63 6.02
N LEU A 43 -3.80 -5.98 5.01
CA LEU A 43 -3.31 -7.34 4.80
C LEU A 43 -2.08 -7.60 5.67
N ARG A 44 -1.96 -8.81 6.21
CA ARG A 44 -0.74 -9.34 6.85
C ARG A 44 -0.24 -10.53 6.04
N ASP A 45 1.00 -10.96 6.25
CA ASP A 45 1.53 -12.15 5.57
C ASP A 45 0.72 -13.42 5.86
N THR A 46 0.01 -13.45 6.98
CA THR A 46 -0.90 -14.54 7.34
C THR A 46 -2.31 -14.39 6.75
N THR A 47 -2.66 -13.21 6.24
CA THR A 47 -3.98 -12.93 5.66
C THR A 47 -4.11 -13.65 4.32
N LYS A 48 -5.06 -14.58 4.24
CA LYS A 48 -5.40 -15.23 2.98
C LYS A 48 -6.61 -14.53 2.38
N LEU A 49 -6.46 -14.02 1.16
CA LEU A 49 -7.61 -13.57 0.39
C LEU A 49 -8.32 -14.77 -0.23
N PRO A 50 -9.66 -14.73 -0.38
CA PRO A 50 -10.39 -15.73 -1.14
C PRO A 50 -9.83 -15.91 -2.55
N ASN A 51 -9.82 -17.15 -3.04
CA ASN A 51 -9.29 -17.47 -4.38
C ASN A 51 -10.08 -16.78 -5.50
N ASP A 52 -11.33 -16.43 -5.24
CA ASP A 52 -12.23 -15.71 -6.12
C ASP A 52 -12.19 -14.19 -5.94
N PHE A 53 -11.31 -13.64 -5.10
CA PHE A 53 -11.14 -12.19 -4.99
C PHE A 53 -10.66 -11.61 -6.33
N ILE A 54 -11.56 -10.90 -7.01
CA ILE A 54 -11.31 -10.36 -8.35
C ILE A 54 -10.88 -8.89 -8.25
N SER A 55 -9.63 -8.60 -8.59
CA SER A 55 -9.17 -7.22 -8.84
C SER A 55 -9.29 -6.91 -10.33
N ASN A 56 -10.52 -6.74 -10.83
CA ASN A 56 -10.84 -6.45 -12.24
C ASN A 56 -11.20 -4.97 -12.50
N GLY A 57 -10.87 -4.08 -11.57
CA GLY A 57 -11.20 -2.66 -11.67
C GLY A 57 -12.60 -2.28 -11.19
N ILE A 58 -13.44 -3.24 -10.78
CA ILE A 58 -14.78 -2.96 -10.24
C ILE A 58 -14.69 -2.76 -8.72
N LYS A 59 -15.46 -1.79 -8.20
CA LYS A 59 -15.62 -1.61 -6.76
C LYS A 59 -16.26 -2.84 -6.12
N VAL A 60 -15.64 -3.32 -5.06
CA VAL A 60 -16.21 -4.32 -4.15
C VAL A 60 -16.67 -3.59 -2.89
N ASP A 61 -17.94 -3.79 -2.51
CA ASP A 61 -18.54 -3.12 -1.34
C ASP A 61 -17.82 -3.48 -0.03
N GLU A 62 -17.51 -4.77 0.14
CA GLU A 62 -16.85 -5.29 1.33
C GLU A 62 -15.88 -6.40 0.94
N VAL A 63 -14.62 -6.27 1.38
CA VAL A 63 -13.61 -7.29 1.13
C VAL A 63 -13.39 -8.10 2.41
N LYS A 64 -13.54 -9.42 2.28
CA LYS A 64 -13.33 -10.37 3.37
C LYS A 64 -12.07 -11.20 3.14
N ASP A 65 -11.43 -11.60 4.23
CA ASP A 65 -10.43 -12.67 4.18
C ASP A 65 -11.10 -14.05 3.96
N ALA A 66 -10.28 -15.08 3.78
CA ALA A 66 -10.73 -16.45 3.59
C ALA A 66 -11.50 -17.02 4.81
N ASP A 67 -11.36 -16.41 5.98
CA ASP A 67 -12.04 -16.80 7.22
C ASP A 67 -13.37 -16.03 7.40
N GLY A 68 -13.69 -15.10 6.49
CA GLY A 68 -14.91 -14.31 6.49
C GLY A 68 -14.84 -13.01 7.29
N ASN A 69 -13.66 -12.63 7.79
CA ASN A 69 -13.49 -11.36 8.50
C ASN A 69 -13.38 -10.21 7.51
N VAL A 70 -14.06 -9.10 7.82
CA VAL A 70 -13.99 -7.88 7.02
C VAL A 70 -12.61 -7.24 7.16
N LEU A 71 -11.99 -6.94 6.03
CA LEU A 71 -10.71 -6.25 5.98
C LEU A 71 -10.92 -4.74 6.01
N ASN A 72 -10.30 -4.09 7.01
CA ASN A 72 -10.36 -2.64 7.15
C ASN A 72 -9.35 -1.96 6.24
N GLY A 73 -9.67 -0.72 5.86
CA GLY A 73 -8.76 0.16 5.15
C GLY A 73 -7.56 0.62 6.00
N VAL A 74 -6.48 1.01 5.33
CA VAL A 74 -5.26 1.54 5.95
C VAL A 74 -4.96 2.93 5.44
N SER A 75 -4.98 3.89 6.34
CA SER A 75 -4.67 5.29 6.06
C SER A 75 -3.18 5.56 5.90
N SER A 76 -2.86 6.74 5.36
CA SER A 76 -1.50 7.29 5.28
C SER A 76 -0.53 6.48 4.42
N ILE A 77 -1.03 5.68 3.48
CA ILE A 77 -0.23 5.00 2.46
C ILE A 77 -0.28 5.82 1.17
N SER A 78 0.88 6.11 0.59
CA SER A 78 1.00 6.97 -0.58
C SER A 78 1.27 6.20 -1.85
N TYR A 79 0.72 6.69 -2.96
CA TYR A 79 0.87 6.13 -4.29
C TYR A 79 1.19 7.23 -5.30
N THR A 80 2.00 6.92 -6.30
CA THR A 80 2.21 7.77 -7.47
C THR A 80 1.46 7.21 -8.67
N ILE A 81 0.66 8.05 -9.31
CA ILE A 81 -0.01 7.76 -10.57
C ILE A 81 0.72 8.54 -11.66
N THR A 82 1.34 7.83 -12.59
CA THR A 82 2.17 8.41 -13.64
C THR A 82 1.64 8.03 -15.00
N ARG A 83 1.50 8.98 -15.93
CA ARG A 83 1.08 8.69 -17.30
C ARG A 83 2.23 8.05 -18.08
N MET A 84 1.91 6.96 -18.76
CA MET A 84 2.84 6.11 -19.48
C MET A 84 2.50 6.08 -20.98
N ALA A 85 3.52 5.94 -21.81
CA ALA A 85 3.39 5.65 -23.23
C ALA A 85 4.17 4.38 -23.57
N LEU A 86 3.63 3.58 -24.48
CA LEU A 86 4.33 2.43 -25.01
C LEU A 86 5.53 2.93 -25.82
N LYS A 87 6.73 2.41 -25.55
CA LYS A 87 7.97 2.86 -26.22
C LYS A 87 7.89 2.65 -27.73
N THR A 88 7.41 1.49 -28.16
CA THR A 88 7.18 1.14 -29.57
C THR A 88 6.00 0.17 -29.69
N SER A 89 5.33 0.15 -30.85
CA SER A 89 4.17 -0.70 -31.12
C SER A 89 4.47 -2.21 -31.11
N ASP A 90 5.74 -2.59 -31.23
CA ASP A 90 6.16 -3.99 -31.34
C ASP A 90 6.38 -4.66 -29.98
N LEU A 91 6.34 -3.88 -28.90
CA LEU A 91 6.49 -4.38 -27.54
C LEU A 91 5.16 -4.88 -26.98
N ASP A 92 5.26 -5.83 -26.06
CA ASP A 92 4.10 -6.40 -25.37
C ASP A 92 3.44 -5.33 -24.47
N PRO A 93 2.20 -4.88 -24.76
CA PRO A 93 1.52 -3.83 -24.01
C PRO A 93 1.08 -4.29 -22.62
N THR A 94 1.27 -5.56 -22.27
CA THR A 94 0.98 -6.09 -20.92
C THR A 94 2.17 -5.98 -19.97
N LYS A 95 3.37 -5.69 -20.47
CA LYS A 95 4.60 -5.63 -19.68
C LYS A 95 4.96 -4.20 -19.31
N LEU A 96 5.28 -3.98 -18.02
CA LEU A 96 5.69 -2.67 -17.51
C LEU A 96 6.91 -2.11 -18.24
N ASP A 97 7.91 -2.95 -18.53
CA ASP A 97 9.16 -2.54 -19.18
C ASP A 97 8.97 -2.05 -20.63
N SER A 98 7.82 -2.33 -21.24
CA SER A 98 7.45 -1.84 -22.57
C SER A 98 7.10 -0.35 -22.59
N TYR A 99 6.92 0.25 -21.42
CA TYR A 99 6.45 1.62 -21.26
C TYR A 99 7.55 2.58 -20.79
N GLU A 100 7.35 3.85 -21.09
CA GLU A 100 8.13 4.97 -20.59
C GLU A 100 7.21 6.09 -20.08
N ILE A 101 7.75 6.95 -19.22
CA ILE A 101 7.02 8.09 -18.66
C ILE A 101 6.76 9.10 -19.77
N VAL A 102 5.50 9.56 -19.89
CA VAL A 102 5.16 10.64 -20.82
C VAL A 102 5.79 11.94 -20.36
N THR A 103 6.46 12.64 -21.28
CA THR A 103 7.10 13.95 -21.03
C THR A 103 6.45 15.07 -21.84
N GLY A 104 6.75 16.32 -21.50
CA GLY A 104 6.22 17.50 -22.20
C GLY A 104 4.82 17.92 -21.75
N LYS A 105 4.02 18.47 -22.68
CA LYS A 105 2.70 19.05 -22.38
C LYS A 105 1.69 18.04 -21.82
N GLU A 106 1.84 16.78 -22.19
CA GLU A 106 0.95 15.67 -21.84
C GLU A 106 1.44 14.88 -20.60
N ALA A 107 2.58 15.29 -20.02
CA ALA A 107 3.15 14.67 -18.84
C ALA A 107 2.20 14.80 -17.65
N PHE A 108 2.07 13.72 -16.89
CA PHE A 108 1.25 13.69 -15.69
C PHE A 108 1.88 12.78 -14.65
N THR A 109 2.01 13.30 -13.43
CA THR A 109 2.39 12.54 -12.24
C THR A 109 1.72 13.18 -11.04
N GLN A 110 1.01 12.38 -10.27
CA GLN A 110 0.37 12.83 -9.05
C GLN A 110 0.60 11.84 -7.92
N THR A 111 0.94 12.36 -6.75
CA THR A 111 0.98 11.57 -5.51
C THR A 111 -0.34 11.73 -4.77
N VAL A 112 -0.91 10.61 -4.35
CA VAL A 112 -2.11 10.55 -3.51
C VAL A 112 -1.83 9.72 -2.28
N THR A 113 -2.57 9.99 -1.20
CA THR A 113 -2.40 9.31 0.08
C THR A 113 -3.75 8.84 0.59
N THR A 114 -3.82 7.63 1.12
CA THR A 114 -5.06 7.04 1.61
C THR A 114 -5.60 7.76 2.83
N ASN A 115 -6.92 7.97 2.85
CA ASN A 115 -7.67 8.55 3.96
C ASN A 115 -7.91 7.53 5.09
N GLN A 116 -8.73 7.88 6.08
CA GLN A 116 -9.03 7.02 7.23
C GLN A 116 -9.70 5.68 6.84
N ASP A 117 -10.43 5.65 5.73
CA ASP A 117 -11.10 4.46 5.20
C ASP A 117 -10.18 3.63 4.27
N GLY A 118 -8.92 4.03 4.12
CA GLY A 118 -7.96 3.38 3.23
C GLY A 118 -8.13 3.72 1.75
N GLU A 119 -8.90 4.76 1.42
CA GLU A 119 -9.15 5.18 0.05
C GLU A 119 -8.25 6.34 -0.37
N ALA A 120 -7.67 6.24 -1.57
CA ALA A 120 -7.05 7.34 -2.29
C ALA A 120 -7.61 7.40 -3.71
N GLN A 121 -7.71 8.60 -4.28
CA GLN A 121 -8.27 8.77 -5.63
C GLN A 121 -7.54 9.82 -6.45
N VAL A 122 -7.48 9.58 -7.75
CA VAL A 122 -7.16 10.58 -8.77
C VAL A 122 -8.34 10.65 -9.72
N THR A 123 -8.85 11.85 -9.95
CA THR A 123 -10.00 12.11 -10.83
C THR A 123 -9.59 13.02 -11.97
N GLY A 124 -10.39 13.08 -13.03
CA GLY A 124 -10.11 14.03 -14.12
C GLY A 124 -9.09 13.53 -15.13
N LEU A 125 -8.78 12.23 -15.16
CA LEU A 125 -7.74 11.69 -16.01
C LEU A 125 -8.20 11.64 -17.46
N PRO A 126 -7.40 12.10 -18.44
CA PRO A 126 -7.67 11.85 -19.84
C PRO A 126 -7.47 10.36 -20.19
N LYS A 127 -8.00 9.96 -21.35
CA LYS A 127 -7.73 8.62 -21.91
C LYS A 127 -6.22 8.36 -22.00
N GLY A 128 -5.77 7.19 -21.57
CA GLY A 128 -4.36 6.83 -21.61
C GLY A 128 -4.01 5.66 -20.71
N VAL A 129 -2.71 5.33 -20.68
CA VAL A 129 -2.16 4.31 -19.78
C VAL A 129 -1.48 5.00 -18.61
N TYR A 130 -1.72 4.47 -17.41
CA TYR A 130 -1.19 5.00 -16.16
C TYR A 130 -0.51 3.88 -15.38
N GLN A 131 0.63 4.20 -14.78
CA GLN A 131 1.30 3.34 -13.80
C GLN A 131 0.89 3.79 -12.40
N VAL A 132 0.40 2.85 -11.60
CA VAL A 132 0.20 3.03 -10.15
C VAL A 132 1.37 2.39 -9.43
N SER A 133 2.07 3.14 -8.58
CA SER A 133 3.17 2.64 -7.76
C SER A 133 2.99 3.03 -6.31
N GLU A 134 3.15 2.08 -5.40
CA GLU A 134 3.11 2.33 -3.96
C GLU A 134 4.45 2.86 -3.47
N LEU A 135 4.42 3.90 -2.65
CA LEU A 135 5.61 4.48 -2.05
C LEU A 135 5.97 3.76 -0.74
N PRO A 136 7.27 3.64 -0.41
CA PRO A 136 7.71 3.07 0.85
C PRO A 136 7.07 3.76 2.06
N ASN A 137 6.64 2.97 3.04
CA ASN A 137 6.03 3.45 4.27
C ASN A 137 6.40 2.50 5.42
N LYS A 138 6.58 3.04 6.64
CA LYS A 138 6.93 2.25 7.83
C LYS A 138 5.89 1.20 8.20
N LEU A 139 4.63 1.40 7.79
CA LEU A 139 3.54 0.48 8.03
C LEU A 139 3.55 -0.72 7.07
N LEU A 140 4.34 -0.67 5.99
CA LEU A 140 4.40 -1.73 4.98
C LEU A 140 5.64 -2.60 5.21
N SER A 141 5.48 -3.93 5.09
CA SER A 141 6.63 -4.84 5.07
C SER A 141 7.37 -4.79 3.73
N HIS A 142 6.62 -4.58 2.64
CA HIS A 142 7.12 -4.42 1.28
C HIS A 142 6.09 -3.59 0.49
N VAL A 143 6.55 -2.89 -0.54
CA VAL A 143 5.66 -2.18 -1.47
C VAL A 143 5.11 -3.16 -2.52
N MET A 144 3.92 -2.88 -3.04
CA MET A 144 3.36 -3.65 -4.16
C MET A 144 4.20 -3.47 -5.43
N GLU A 145 4.18 -4.47 -6.31
CA GLU A 145 4.66 -4.30 -7.68
C GLU A 145 3.81 -3.25 -8.42
N PRO A 146 4.42 -2.34 -9.20
CA PRO A 146 3.68 -1.36 -9.98
C PRO A 146 2.71 -2.01 -10.98
N VAL A 147 1.55 -1.39 -11.17
CA VAL A 147 0.49 -1.89 -12.06
C VAL A 147 0.19 -0.88 -13.16
N LEU A 148 0.03 -1.36 -14.39
CA LEU A 148 -0.44 -0.58 -15.54
C LEU A 148 -1.97 -0.62 -15.62
N ILE A 149 -2.58 0.54 -15.86
CA ILE A 149 -4.02 0.71 -16.01
C ILE A 149 -4.27 1.47 -17.31
N SER A 150 -4.97 0.84 -18.25
CA SER A 150 -5.46 1.50 -19.45
C SER A 150 -6.84 2.08 -19.16
N LEU A 151 -7.02 3.38 -19.38
CA LEU A 151 -8.30 4.08 -19.25
C LEU A 151 -8.87 4.45 -20.63
N PRO A 152 -10.14 4.14 -20.93
CA PRO A 152 -11.04 3.32 -20.12
C PRO A 152 -10.55 1.88 -20.01
N LEU A 153 -10.89 1.21 -18.90
CA LEU A 153 -10.53 -0.19 -18.68
C LEU A 153 -11.58 -1.10 -19.30
N GLU A 154 -11.15 -2.05 -20.13
CA GLU A 154 -12.04 -3.08 -20.67
C GLU A 154 -12.34 -4.14 -19.61
N SER A 155 -13.62 -4.37 -19.37
CA SER A 155 -14.12 -5.43 -18.49
C SER A 155 -15.17 -6.27 -19.22
N LYS A 156 -15.51 -7.44 -18.65
CA LYS A 156 -16.62 -8.29 -19.12
C LYS A 156 -17.96 -7.54 -19.19
N HIS A 157 -18.10 -6.49 -18.39
CA HIS A 157 -19.31 -5.66 -18.29
C HIS A 157 -19.26 -4.39 -19.15
N GLY A 158 -18.21 -4.19 -19.95
CA GLY A 158 -18.01 -3.02 -20.80
C GLY A 158 -16.81 -2.17 -20.40
N LEU A 159 -16.77 -0.94 -20.91
CA LEU A 159 -15.72 0.05 -20.61
C LEU A 159 -15.98 0.69 -19.25
N LEU A 160 -15.02 0.58 -18.35
CA LEU A 160 -15.05 1.20 -17.04
C LEU A 160 -14.39 2.56 -17.09
N SER A 161 -15.14 3.59 -16.66
CA SER A 161 -14.60 4.94 -16.51
C SER A 161 -13.92 5.17 -15.17
N GLU A 162 -14.36 4.44 -14.16
CA GLU A 162 -13.82 4.42 -12.81
C GLU A 162 -13.19 3.05 -12.55
N VAL A 163 -11.95 3.05 -12.10
CA VAL A 163 -11.18 1.80 -11.89
C VAL A 163 -10.74 1.71 -10.43
N TYR A 164 -11.05 0.59 -9.80
CA TYR A 164 -10.69 0.30 -8.41
C TYR A 164 -9.52 -0.68 -8.33
N VAL A 165 -8.45 -0.24 -7.65
CA VAL A 165 -7.21 -1.00 -7.45
C VAL A 165 -7.11 -1.42 -6.00
N TYR A 166 -6.75 -2.69 -5.76
CA TYR A 166 -6.60 -3.26 -4.44
C TYR A 166 -5.15 -3.76 -4.22
N PRO A 167 -4.23 -2.90 -3.78
CA PRO A 167 -2.84 -3.27 -3.50
C PRO A 167 -2.73 -4.43 -2.51
N LYS A 168 -1.98 -5.47 -2.89
CA LYS A 168 -1.82 -6.70 -2.10
C LYS A 168 -0.61 -6.71 -1.16
N SER A 169 0.08 -5.59 -0.98
CA SER A 169 1.21 -5.46 -0.06
C SER A 169 0.80 -5.73 1.40
N SER A 170 1.68 -6.38 2.16
CA SER A 170 1.44 -6.66 3.59
C SER A 170 1.84 -5.48 4.49
N LEU A 171 1.15 -5.37 5.63
CA LEU A 171 1.54 -4.51 6.73
C LEU A 171 2.70 -5.14 7.51
N ALA A 172 3.63 -4.30 7.94
CA ALA A 172 4.67 -4.71 8.87
C ALA A 172 4.02 -5.26 10.15
N SER A 173 4.54 -6.39 10.64
CA SER A 173 4.17 -6.84 11.98
C SER A 173 4.70 -5.81 12.97
N ASN A 174 3.80 -5.10 13.65
CA ASN A 174 4.13 -4.35 14.85
C ASN A 174 4.45 -5.35 15.98
N THR A 175 5.48 -6.15 15.81
CA THR A 175 6.29 -6.51 16.97
C THR A 175 7.05 -5.22 17.25
N PRO A 176 6.82 -4.52 18.38
CA PRO A 176 7.77 -3.50 18.82
C PRO A 176 9.16 -4.12 18.67
N ASP A 177 10.15 -3.36 18.20
CA ASP A 177 11.54 -3.76 18.41
C ASP A 177 11.64 -4.13 19.89
N GLU A 178 11.63 -5.44 20.17
CA GLU A 178 11.88 -5.92 21.51
C GLU A 178 13.26 -5.35 21.79
N PRO A 179 13.40 -4.41 22.74
CA PRO A 179 14.69 -3.81 23.01
C PRO A 179 15.63 -4.98 23.19
N GLU A 180 16.68 -5.08 22.36
CA GLU A 180 17.65 -6.17 22.46
C GLU A 180 17.95 -6.33 23.93
N LEU A 181 17.41 -7.40 24.54
CA LEU A 181 17.49 -7.58 25.96
C LEU A 181 18.99 -7.56 26.24
N PRO A 182 19.52 -6.65 27.09
CA PRO A 182 20.94 -6.65 27.38
C PRO A 182 21.30 -8.07 27.76
N ASN A 183 22.22 -8.65 26.99
CA ASN A 183 22.54 -10.06 26.97
C ASN A 183 23.30 -10.41 28.27
N LYS A 184 22.57 -10.36 29.39
CA LYS A 184 22.90 -10.78 30.75
C LYS A 184 21.80 -10.28 31.68
N LEU A 185 21.00 -11.22 32.17
CA LEU A 185 20.56 -11.12 33.56
C LEU A 185 21.82 -10.87 34.43
N PRO A 186 21.79 -10.00 35.45
CA PRO A 186 22.78 -10.11 36.50
C PRO A 186 22.72 -11.57 36.96
N GLN A 187 23.83 -12.28 36.83
CA GLN A 187 23.91 -13.61 37.42
C GLN A 187 23.51 -13.43 38.89
N THR A 188 22.42 -14.05 39.30
CA THR A 188 22.30 -14.49 40.69
C THR A 188 23.22 -15.69 40.82
N SER A 189 24.51 -15.45 40.65
CA SER A 189 25.56 -16.28 41.19
C SER A 189 25.38 -16.18 42.70
N GLY A 190 24.59 -17.11 43.23
CA GLY A 190 25.00 -17.75 44.46
C GLY A 190 26.44 -18.21 44.20
N ASN A 191 27.39 -17.48 44.78
CA ASN A 191 28.80 -17.81 44.78
C ASN A 191 28.97 -19.10 45.57
N ILE A 192 28.67 -20.23 44.93
CA ILE A 192 28.96 -21.55 45.46
C ILE A 192 30.48 -21.63 45.46
N GLY A 193 31.03 -21.55 46.67
CA GLY A 193 32.45 -21.50 46.92
C GLY A 193 33.23 -22.52 46.11
N LYS A 194 34.40 -22.09 45.65
CA LYS A 194 35.43 -22.87 44.94
C LYS A 194 35.30 -24.37 45.20
N THR A 195 35.22 -25.15 44.13
CA THR A 195 35.14 -26.63 44.08
C THR A 195 36.12 -27.36 45.01
N SER A 196 37.21 -26.71 45.42
CA SER A 196 38.12 -27.14 46.49
C SER A 196 37.43 -27.40 47.85
N GLN A 197 36.38 -26.67 48.22
CA GLN A 197 35.66 -26.83 49.50
C GLN A 197 34.74 -28.07 49.52
N PHE A 198 34.21 -28.50 48.37
CA PHE A 198 33.38 -29.72 48.30
C PHE A 198 34.20 -30.99 48.51
N TYR A 199 35.43 -31.04 47.99
CA TYR A 199 36.32 -32.18 48.21
C TYR A 199 36.75 -32.32 49.68
N TRP A 200 36.90 -31.22 50.42
CA TRP A 200 37.15 -31.25 51.87
C TRP A 200 35.95 -31.77 52.67
N MET A 201 34.73 -31.35 52.31
CA MET A 201 33.51 -31.83 52.97
C MET A 201 33.27 -33.32 52.72
N ILE A 202 33.43 -33.78 51.47
CA ILE A 202 33.32 -35.20 51.13
C ILE A 202 34.42 -36.01 51.82
N GLY A 203 35.65 -35.47 51.92
CA GLY A 203 36.75 -36.08 52.64
C GLY A 203 36.48 -36.29 54.14
N LEU A 204 35.87 -35.30 54.82
CA LEU A 204 35.50 -35.42 56.24
C LEU A 204 34.39 -36.46 56.47
N ILE A 205 33.38 -36.49 55.61
CA ILE A 205 32.28 -37.46 55.69
C ILE A 205 32.82 -38.88 55.47
N GLY A 206 33.68 -39.08 54.48
CA GLY A 206 34.34 -40.36 54.24
C GLY A 206 35.26 -40.80 55.39
N GLY A 207 36.00 -39.86 55.98
CA GLY A 207 36.91 -40.13 57.10
C GLY A 207 36.20 -40.57 58.38
N MET A 208 35.09 -39.91 58.74
CA MET A 208 34.29 -40.31 59.92
C MET A 208 33.59 -41.66 59.71
N GLY A 209 33.07 -41.92 58.49
CA GLY A 209 32.48 -43.21 58.15
C GLY A 209 33.47 -44.38 58.28
N PHE A 210 34.71 -44.18 57.85
CA PHE A 210 35.75 -45.22 57.92
C PHE A 210 36.23 -45.52 59.35
N LEU A 211 36.31 -44.50 60.22
CA LEU A 211 36.65 -44.68 61.63
C LEU A 211 35.54 -45.39 62.41
N GLY A 212 34.27 -45.09 62.12
CA GLY A 212 33.11 -45.77 62.74
C GLY A 212 33.07 -47.27 62.46
N VAL A 213 33.28 -47.68 61.20
CA VAL A 213 33.29 -49.10 60.82
C VAL A 213 34.46 -49.86 61.46
N ARG A 214 35.61 -49.20 61.64
CA ARG A 214 36.77 -49.80 62.31
C ARG A 214 36.58 -50.00 63.81
N GLN A 215 35.80 -49.14 64.49
CA GLN A 215 35.48 -49.34 65.90
C GLN A 215 34.42 -50.43 66.12
N PHE A 216 33.44 -50.55 65.22
CA PHE A 216 32.47 -51.66 65.30
C PHE A 216 33.09 -53.04 65.07
N LYS A 217 34.11 -53.15 64.20
CA LYS A 217 34.86 -54.41 64.01
C LYS A 217 35.75 -54.81 65.18
N LYS A 218 35.96 -53.92 66.16
CA LYS A 218 36.79 -54.19 67.35
C LYS A 218 35.95 -54.55 68.60
N LEU A 219 34.62 -54.52 68.47
CA LEU A 219 33.64 -54.77 69.54
C LEU A 219 32.69 -55.94 69.22
N SER A 220 32.97 -56.71 68.16
CA SER A 220 32.32 -58.00 67.84
C SER A 220 33.35 -59.12 67.84
#